data_AF-A0A482YY36-F1
#
_entry.id   AF-A0A482YY36-F1
#
_cell.length_a   1.000
_cell.length_b   1.000
_cell.length_c   1.000
_cell.angle_alpha   90.00
_cell.angle_beta   90.00
_cell.angle_gamma   90.00
#
_symmetry.space_group_name_H-M   'P 1'
#
loop_
_entity.id
_entity.type
_entity.pdbx_description
1 polymer ?
#
loop_
_entity_poly.entity_id
_entity_poly.type
_entity_poly.pdbx_seq_one_letter_code
_entity_poly.pdbx_strand_id
1 'polypeptide(L)'
;MGRYYEGGIEGKFWFAVQSSDDGEFFGAKEMGANWIDYCVDNEDKNSVYKGIKKCEKRLGEWLIIFDTFFNENNAYNDLKIEEFIINNHYKVNAKDYREKLEWYARLSMGKKMETFFKENPDDDLCFIAEL
;
A
#
# COMPACT_ATOMS: atom_id res chain seq x y z
N MET A 1 -12.63 11.11 13.13
CA MET A 1 -13.81 10.23 13.00
C MET A 1 -14.78 10.85 12.00
N GLY A 2 -15.59 10.11 11.25
CA GLY A 2 -16.58 10.65 10.29
C GLY A 2 -17.13 9.51 9.42
N ARG A 3 -18.37 9.63 8.89
CA ARG A 3 -19.07 8.58 8.11
C ARG A 3 -18.87 8.71 6.61
N TYR A 4 -18.94 7.59 5.92
CA TYR A 4 -18.76 7.43 4.48
C TYR A 4 -19.92 6.61 3.90
N TYR A 5 -20.18 6.74 2.62
CA TYR A 5 -21.12 5.96 1.83
C TYR A 5 -20.38 5.47 0.59
N GLU A 6 -20.68 4.26 0.16
CA GLU A 6 -19.90 3.45 -0.78
C GLU A 6 -20.90 2.70 -1.66
N GLY A 7 -20.76 2.80 -2.98
CA GLY A 7 -21.96 2.87 -3.80
C GLY A 7 -21.70 3.12 -5.28
N GLY A 8 -22.77 3.45 -6.03
CA GLY A 8 -22.63 4.22 -7.28
C GLY A 8 -22.45 5.73 -7.03
N ILE A 9 -22.62 6.15 -5.79
CA ILE A 9 -22.31 7.47 -5.26
C ILE A 9 -21.48 7.19 -4.01
N GLU A 10 -20.29 7.76 -3.95
CA GLU A 10 -19.35 7.54 -2.84
C GLU A 10 -18.98 8.90 -2.26
N GLY A 11 -18.88 8.95 -0.96
CA GLY A 11 -18.40 10.15 -0.33
C GLY A 11 -18.29 9.99 1.15
N LYS A 12 -17.66 11.00 1.72
CA LYS A 12 -17.68 11.20 3.14
C LYS A 12 -18.65 12.32 3.44
N PHE A 13 -19.48 12.12 4.44
CA PHE A 13 -20.34 13.21 4.86
C PHE A 13 -19.60 14.28 5.61
N TRP A 14 -19.92 15.53 5.25
CA TRP A 14 -19.28 16.69 5.85
C TRP A 14 -19.37 16.57 7.36
N PHE A 15 -18.20 16.56 7.98
CA PHE A 15 -18.04 16.22 9.38
C PHE A 15 -18.69 17.32 10.24
N ALA A 16 -19.82 16.97 10.87
CA ALA A 16 -20.77 17.84 11.58
C ALA A 16 -21.71 18.73 10.72
N VAL A 17 -21.87 18.47 9.41
CA VAL A 17 -22.67 19.32 8.47
C VAL A 17 -23.59 18.58 7.46
N GLN A 18 -23.23 17.43 6.86
CA GLN A 18 -24.00 16.74 5.79
C GLN A 18 -24.25 15.25 6.19
N SER A 19 -25.19 14.50 5.57
CA SER A 19 -25.66 13.17 6.06
C SER A 19 -25.39 11.96 5.13
N SER A 20 -24.91 10.78 5.65
CA SER A 20 -24.65 9.40 5.05
C SER A 20 -25.45 8.96 3.81
N ASP A 21 -26.59 9.61 3.67
CA ASP A 21 -27.77 9.47 2.87
C ASP A 21 -27.84 9.95 1.44
N ASP A 22 -27.06 11.01 1.19
CA ASP A 22 -27.51 12.21 0.45
C ASP A 22 -27.73 11.96 -1.06
N GLY A 23 -27.43 10.73 -1.46
CA GLY A 23 -27.90 10.11 -2.68
C GLY A 23 -29.40 9.98 -2.89
N GLU A 24 -30.17 9.61 -1.85
CA GLU A 24 -31.62 9.36 -1.95
C GLU A 24 -32.40 10.63 -2.29
N PHE A 25 -31.85 11.82 -1.96
CA PHE A 25 -32.47 13.12 -2.23
C PHE A 25 -32.65 13.40 -3.74
N PHE A 26 -31.75 12.88 -4.58
CA PHE A 26 -31.73 13.11 -6.03
C PHE A 26 -32.30 11.94 -6.85
N GLY A 27 -32.83 10.91 -6.19
CA GLY A 27 -33.46 9.76 -6.84
C GLY A 27 -32.54 8.58 -7.13
N ALA A 28 -31.37 8.49 -6.51
CA ALA A 28 -30.48 7.31 -6.60
C ALA A 28 -30.95 6.15 -5.70
N LYS A 29 -30.62 4.91 -6.08
CA LYS A 29 -30.67 3.70 -5.23
C LYS A 29 -29.23 3.27 -4.92
N GLU A 30 -28.92 2.92 -3.67
CA GLU A 30 -27.60 2.45 -3.20
C GLU A 30 -27.15 1.13 -3.89
N MET A 31 -25.88 1.00 -4.38
CA MET A 31 -25.45 -0.01 -5.41
C MET A 31 -23.97 -0.53 -5.46
N GLY A 32 -23.01 -0.10 -4.63
CA GLY A 32 -21.55 -0.17 -4.96
C GLY A 32 -20.80 -1.50 -4.75
N ALA A 33 -19.73 -1.72 -5.53
CA ALA A 33 -18.75 -2.78 -5.31
C ALA A 33 -17.60 -2.24 -4.44
N ASN A 34 -17.62 -2.59 -3.15
CA ASN A 34 -16.63 -2.18 -2.14
C ASN A 34 -15.22 -2.76 -2.36
N TRP A 35 -14.93 -3.30 -3.55
CA TRP A 35 -13.77 -4.17 -3.79
C TRP A 35 -13.17 -3.90 -5.17
N ILE A 36 -11.84 -3.93 -5.25
CA ILE A 36 -11.07 -3.94 -6.50
C ILE A 36 -10.48 -5.32 -6.70
N ASP A 37 -10.84 -5.98 -7.80
CA ASP A 37 -10.23 -7.23 -8.25
C ASP A 37 -8.92 -6.95 -9.02
N TYR A 38 -7.84 -7.64 -8.64
CA TYR A 38 -6.55 -7.64 -9.33
C TYR A 38 -6.21 -9.04 -9.77
N CYS A 39 -5.82 -9.22 -11.03
CA CYS A 39 -5.24 -10.46 -11.53
C CYS A 39 -3.92 -10.20 -12.27
N VAL A 40 -2.95 -11.09 -12.09
CA VAL A 40 -1.71 -11.15 -12.86
C VAL A 40 -1.63 -12.53 -13.49
N ASP A 41 -1.74 -12.56 -14.82
CA ASP A 41 -1.61 -13.80 -15.58
C ASP A 41 -0.20 -14.38 -15.42
N ASN A 42 -0.07 -15.70 -15.35
CA ASN A 42 1.21 -16.38 -15.23
C ASN A 42 2.18 -16.02 -16.37
N GLU A 43 1.65 -15.81 -17.58
CA GLU A 43 2.43 -15.35 -18.74
C GLU A 43 3.10 -13.98 -18.49
N ASP A 44 2.47 -13.15 -17.66
CA ASP A 44 2.90 -11.79 -17.32
C ASP A 44 3.60 -11.66 -15.97
N LYS A 45 3.87 -12.76 -15.24
CA LYS A 45 4.57 -12.73 -13.93
C LYS A 45 5.93 -12.01 -13.97
N ASN A 46 6.55 -11.93 -15.14
CA ASN A 46 7.77 -11.14 -15.37
C ASN A 46 7.61 -9.64 -15.04
N SER A 47 6.40 -9.11 -15.14
CA SER A 47 6.07 -7.73 -14.73
C SER A 47 6.26 -7.52 -13.22
N VAL A 48 5.92 -8.52 -12.39
CA VAL A 48 6.12 -8.50 -10.93
C VAL A 48 7.61 -8.38 -10.62
N TYR A 49 8.46 -9.24 -11.22
CA TYR A 49 9.91 -9.18 -11.00
C TYR A 49 10.53 -7.85 -11.45
N LYS A 50 10.03 -7.26 -12.56
CA LYS A 50 10.45 -5.92 -13.00
C LYS A 50 10.02 -4.84 -11.98
N GLY A 51 8.83 -4.96 -11.42
CA GLY A 51 8.32 -4.07 -10.37
C GLY A 51 9.15 -4.13 -9.10
N ILE A 52 9.49 -5.34 -8.63
CA ILE A 52 10.38 -5.57 -7.48
C ILE A 52 11.73 -4.88 -7.70
N LYS A 53 12.39 -5.16 -8.85
CA LYS A 53 13.68 -4.53 -9.18
C LYS A 53 13.62 -3.01 -9.24
N LYS A 54 12.49 -2.44 -9.71
CA LYS A 54 12.28 -0.99 -9.71
C LYS A 54 12.18 -0.44 -8.29
N CYS A 55 11.50 -1.14 -7.39
CA CYS A 55 11.39 -0.75 -5.98
C CYS A 55 12.75 -0.81 -5.29
N GLU A 56 13.49 -1.91 -5.43
CA GLU A 56 14.85 -2.05 -4.89
C GLU A 56 15.77 -0.92 -5.37
N LYS A 57 15.73 -0.60 -6.67
CA LYS A 57 16.50 0.52 -7.24
C LYS A 57 16.09 1.88 -6.67
N ARG A 58 14.79 2.10 -6.42
CA ARG A 58 14.28 3.37 -5.87
C ARG A 58 14.59 3.53 -4.38
N LEU A 59 14.63 2.43 -3.64
CA LEU A 59 15.01 2.40 -2.23
C LEU A 59 16.52 2.63 -2.06
N GLY A 60 17.35 1.93 -2.82
CA GLY A 60 18.80 2.01 -2.65
C GLY A 60 19.20 1.67 -1.22
N GLU A 61 20.00 2.54 -0.58
CA GLU A 61 20.43 2.37 0.82
C GLU A 61 19.26 2.28 1.81
N TRP A 62 18.11 2.89 1.50
CA TRP A 62 16.92 2.82 2.34
C TRP A 62 16.35 1.42 2.50
N LEU A 63 16.63 0.49 1.57
CA LEU A 63 16.19 -0.89 1.69
C LEU A 63 16.78 -1.54 2.94
N ILE A 64 18.09 -1.42 3.14
CA ILE A 64 18.79 -2.00 4.30
C ILE A 64 18.36 -1.30 5.59
N ILE A 65 18.19 0.02 5.56
CA ILE A 65 17.72 0.80 6.70
C ILE A 65 16.36 0.30 7.17
N PHE A 66 15.40 0.14 6.25
CA PHE A 66 14.05 -0.32 6.59
C PHE A 66 13.98 -1.80 6.93
N ASP A 67 14.72 -2.67 6.23
CA ASP A 67 14.80 -4.09 6.59
C ASP A 67 15.31 -4.23 8.03
N THR A 68 16.36 -3.49 8.41
CA THR A 68 16.89 -3.50 9.78
C THR A 68 15.88 -2.93 10.78
N PHE A 69 15.28 -1.78 10.47
CA PHE A 69 14.32 -1.13 11.36
C PHE A 69 13.10 -2.02 11.63
N PHE A 70 12.46 -2.58 10.59
CA PHE A 70 11.23 -3.35 10.72
C PHE A 70 11.44 -4.80 11.16
N ASN A 71 12.67 -5.33 11.10
CA ASN A 71 13.01 -6.59 11.77
C ASN A 71 12.96 -6.48 13.30
N GLU A 72 13.25 -5.29 13.84
CA GLU A 72 13.28 -5.03 15.28
C GLU A 72 12.02 -4.32 15.79
N ASN A 73 11.25 -3.70 14.89
CA ASN A 73 10.11 -2.85 15.23
C ASN A 73 8.86 -3.20 14.40
N ASN A 74 7.75 -3.46 15.08
CA ASN A 74 6.46 -3.76 14.44
C ASN A 74 5.66 -2.51 14.03
N ALA A 75 6.09 -1.32 14.44
CA ALA A 75 5.39 -0.07 14.18
C ALA A 75 6.37 1.11 14.15
N TYR A 76 6.00 2.17 13.44
CA TYR A 76 6.82 3.37 13.30
C TYR A 76 6.02 4.62 13.64
N ASN A 77 6.75 5.67 13.98
CA ASN A 77 6.33 7.06 13.92
C ASN A 77 7.55 7.88 13.47
N ASP A 78 7.33 9.16 13.18
CA ASP A 78 8.37 10.04 12.64
C ASP A 78 9.61 10.08 13.53
N LEU A 79 9.41 10.27 14.85
CA LEU A 79 10.50 10.32 15.83
C LEU A 79 11.32 9.02 15.87
N LYS A 80 10.67 7.85 15.85
CA LYS A 80 11.37 6.55 15.89
C LYS A 80 12.28 6.35 14.67
N ILE A 81 11.82 6.74 13.49
CA ILE A 81 12.64 6.59 12.27
C ILE A 81 13.78 7.60 12.28
N GLU A 82 13.54 8.85 12.66
CA GLU A 82 14.58 9.88 12.79
C GLU A 82 15.65 9.48 13.81
N GLU A 83 15.25 9.04 15.00
CA GLU A 83 16.15 8.54 16.04
C GLU A 83 16.95 7.33 15.56
N PHE A 84 16.30 6.37 14.90
CA PHE A 84 16.99 5.19 14.35
C PHE A 84 18.05 5.58 13.32
N ILE A 85 17.74 6.53 12.44
CA ILE A 85 18.69 7.04 11.44
C ILE A 85 19.89 7.70 12.11
N ILE A 86 19.66 8.56 13.10
CA ILE A 86 20.69 9.30 13.83
C ILE A 86 21.57 8.34 14.65
N ASN A 87 20.96 7.43 15.41
CA ASN A 87 21.65 6.50 16.30
C ASN A 87 22.53 5.49 15.54
N ASN A 88 22.13 5.12 14.32
CA ASN A 88 22.91 4.24 13.45
C ASN A 88 23.83 5.00 12.48
N HIS A 89 23.90 6.33 12.59
CA HIS A 89 24.75 7.20 11.76
C HIS A 89 24.56 7.03 10.24
N TYR A 90 23.34 6.73 9.79
CA TYR A 90 23.04 6.60 8.37
C TYR A 90 23.13 7.97 7.67
N LYS A 91 23.82 8.02 6.53
CA LYS A 91 24.06 9.26 5.76
C LYS A 91 22.94 9.55 4.76
N VAL A 92 21.70 9.52 5.25
CA VAL A 92 20.49 9.80 4.46
C VAL A 92 19.80 11.05 4.99
N ASN A 93 19.04 11.74 4.14
CA ASN A 93 18.17 12.81 4.60
C ASN A 93 16.96 12.18 5.29
N ALA A 94 16.89 12.31 6.62
CA ALA A 94 15.81 11.70 7.41
C ALA A 94 14.41 12.11 6.93
N LYS A 95 14.25 13.27 6.29
CA LYS A 95 12.96 13.74 5.74
C LYS A 95 12.47 12.94 4.52
N ASP A 96 13.35 12.23 3.83
CA ASP A 96 13.00 11.46 2.62
C ASP A 96 12.28 10.15 2.98
N TYR A 97 12.28 9.75 4.27
CA TYR A 97 11.75 8.46 4.71
C TYR A 97 10.30 8.21 4.28
N ARG A 98 9.44 9.24 4.22
CA ARG A 98 8.02 9.08 3.84
C ARG A 98 7.88 8.58 2.41
N GLU A 99 8.57 9.21 1.46
CA GLU A 99 8.58 8.77 0.06
C GLU A 99 9.16 7.35 -0.04
N LYS A 100 10.23 7.08 0.71
CA LYS A 100 10.89 5.76 0.69
C LYS A 100 10.02 4.67 1.31
N LEU A 101 9.25 4.97 2.35
CA LEU A 101 8.31 4.03 2.96
C LEU A 101 7.25 3.55 1.96
N GLU A 102 6.76 4.43 1.07
CA GLU A 102 5.85 4.00 0.00
C GLU A 102 6.49 2.94 -0.91
N TRP A 103 7.74 3.16 -1.32
CA TRP A 103 8.46 2.19 -2.13
C TRP A 103 8.74 0.88 -1.38
N TYR A 104 8.99 0.95 -0.07
CA TYR A 104 9.18 -0.22 0.77
C TYR A 104 7.89 -1.03 0.95
N ALA A 105 6.75 -0.35 1.14
CA ALA A 105 5.43 -1.00 1.17
C ALA A 105 5.10 -1.69 -0.17
N ARG A 106 5.39 -1.03 -1.31
CA ARG A 106 5.25 -1.63 -2.66
C ARG A 106 6.15 -2.87 -2.80
N LEU A 107 7.39 -2.81 -2.31
CA LEU A 107 8.31 -3.95 -2.34
C LEU A 107 7.78 -5.13 -1.51
N SER A 108 7.24 -4.86 -0.31
CA SER A 108 6.66 -5.90 0.55
C SER A 108 5.52 -6.65 -0.14
N MET A 109 4.61 -5.91 -0.80
CA MET A 109 3.56 -6.51 -1.63
C MET A 109 4.14 -7.32 -2.79
N GLY A 110 5.10 -6.75 -3.54
CA GLY A 110 5.76 -7.45 -4.65
C GLY A 110 6.45 -8.75 -4.24
N LYS A 111 7.12 -8.78 -3.07
CA LYS A 111 7.74 -10.00 -2.52
C LYS A 111 6.71 -11.09 -2.25
N LYS A 112 5.51 -10.76 -1.77
CA LYS A 112 4.42 -11.74 -1.59
C LYS A 112 3.95 -12.32 -2.93
N MET A 113 3.81 -11.48 -3.95
CA MET A 113 3.47 -11.92 -5.30
C MET A 113 4.56 -12.84 -5.88
N GLU A 114 5.83 -12.49 -5.68
CA GLU A 114 6.95 -13.35 -6.08
C GLU A 114 6.91 -14.71 -5.36
N THR A 115 6.65 -14.74 -4.05
CA THR A 115 6.51 -16.01 -3.30
C THR A 115 5.38 -16.86 -3.89
N PHE A 116 4.23 -16.25 -4.19
CA PHE A 116 3.12 -16.97 -4.83
C PHE A 116 3.54 -17.64 -6.15
N PHE A 117 4.19 -16.91 -7.07
CA PHE A 117 4.63 -17.48 -8.34
C PHE A 117 5.79 -18.48 -8.22
N LYS A 118 6.56 -18.45 -7.12
CA LYS A 118 7.56 -19.48 -6.81
C LYS A 118 6.91 -20.78 -6.35
N GLU A 119 5.83 -20.68 -5.58
CA GLU A 119 5.08 -21.83 -5.04
C GLU A 119 4.10 -22.39 -6.08
N ASN A 120 3.54 -21.55 -6.94
CA ASN A 120 2.52 -21.86 -7.94
C ASN A 120 2.98 -21.35 -9.32
N PRO A 121 3.96 -22.02 -9.98
CA PRO A 121 4.62 -21.50 -11.18
C PRO A 121 3.75 -21.47 -12.43
N ASP A 122 2.61 -22.16 -12.43
CA ASP A 122 1.71 -22.29 -13.58
C ASP A 122 0.35 -21.58 -13.36
N ASP A 123 0.12 -21.01 -12.17
CA ASP A 123 -1.16 -20.41 -11.78
C ASP A 123 -1.17 -18.89 -11.93
N ASP A 124 -2.34 -18.33 -12.22
CA ASP A 124 -2.58 -16.90 -12.20
C ASP A 124 -2.76 -16.39 -10.76
N LEU A 125 -2.28 -15.18 -10.47
CA LEU A 125 -2.45 -14.55 -9.16
C LEU A 125 -3.65 -13.60 -9.18
N CYS A 126 -4.74 -13.94 -8.51
CA CYS A 126 -5.89 -13.06 -8.32
C CYS A 126 -6.14 -12.72 -6.84
N PHE A 127 -6.47 -11.46 -6.54
CA PHE A 127 -6.79 -10.99 -5.19
C PHE A 127 -7.71 -9.77 -5.21
N ILE A 128 -8.39 -9.52 -4.08
CA ILE A 128 -9.33 -8.40 -3.91
C ILE A 128 -8.79 -7.41 -2.88
N ALA A 129 -9.07 -6.12 -3.08
CA ALA A 129 -8.74 -5.06 -2.12
C ALA A 129 -9.99 -4.24 -1.80
N GLU A 130 -10.24 -3.98 -0.51
CA GLU A 130 -11.28 -3.04 -0.06
C GLU A 130 -10.93 -1.61 -0.50
N LEU A 131 -11.95 -0.85 -0.90
CA LEU A 131 -11.86 0.56 -1.30
C LEU A 131 -11.82 1.52 -0.10
#